data_AF-A0A973Z206-F1
#
_entry.id   AF-A0A973Z206-F1
#
_cell.length_a   1.000
_cell.length_b   1.000
_cell.length_c   1.000
_cell.angle_alpha   90.00
_cell.angle_beta   90.00
_cell.angle_gamma   90.00
#
_symmetry.space_group_name_H-M   'P 1'
#
loop_
_entity.id
_entity.type
_entity.pdbx_description
1 polymer ?
#
loop_
_entity_poly.entity_id
_entity_poly.type
_entity_poly.pdbx_seq_one_letter_code
_entity_poly.pdbx_strand_id
1 'polypeptide(L)'
;MSFPTHLARALAPVAILAAAVPAQAQSGDIAKVEAHLSAVQSMTANFTQTDSRNRVARGTLQLKRPGRIRFQYQGDDLVLVGNGSKLTFVDYQVGQKNSWDLNKTPLGILLSANPDVNRIARIMPQADPRILLVRARDARRPEFGTLLLAFVRNPSAPGGLLLKGWTAIDAQNKRTTIKLDNQRYNVAVPESAFTYAEPKKRK
;
A
#
# COMPACT_ATOMS: atom_id res chain seq x y z
N MET A 1 57.93 45.06 6.32
CA MET A 1 57.50 44.14 5.24
C MET A 1 56.86 42.92 5.89
N SER A 2 55.71 42.50 5.34
CA SER A 2 54.67 41.59 5.86
C SER A 2 55.11 40.26 6.47
N PHE A 3 54.22 39.63 7.26
CA PHE A 3 53.55 38.31 7.07
C PHE A 3 52.79 37.93 8.37
N PRO A 4 51.86 36.94 8.38
CA PRO A 4 50.55 36.89 7.73
C PRO A 4 49.39 36.76 8.75
N THR A 5 48.20 37.21 8.39
CA THR A 5 46.98 37.08 9.20
C THR A 5 46.31 35.73 8.92
N HIS A 6 46.14 34.89 9.93
CA HIS A 6 45.41 33.62 9.80
C HIS A 6 43.89 33.89 9.67
N LEU A 7 43.31 33.55 8.52
CA LEU A 7 41.85 33.47 8.37
C LEU A 7 41.33 32.21 9.10
N ALA A 8 40.71 32.41 10.26
CA ALA A 8 39.90 31.39 10.90
C ALA A 8 38.59 31.21 10.11
N ARG A 9 38.47 30.08 9.42
CA ARG A 9 37.28 29.71 8.64
C ARG A 9 36.26 29.08 9.60
N ALA A 10 35.28 29.86 10.05
CA ALA A 10 34.19 29.38 10.88
C ALA A 10 33.26 28.46 10.06
N LEU A 11 33.18 27.18 10.43
CA LEU A 11 32.19 26.24 9.92
C LEU A 11 30.87 26.46 10.68
N ALA A 12 29.89 27.06 10.01
CA ALA A 12 28.53 27.16 10.55
C ALA A 12 27.80 25.81 10.41
N PRO A 13 27.14 25.29 11.46
CA PRO A 13 26.34 24.08 11.35
C PRO A 13 25.05 24.38 10.57
N VAL A 14 24.88 23.75 9.41
CA VAL A 14 23.63 23.76 8.67
C VAL A 14 22.64 22.86 9.40
N ALA A 15 21.72 23.46 10.16
CA ALA A 15 20.60 22.75 10.77
C ALA A 15 19.60 22.35 9.68
N ILE A 16 19.47 21.04 9.42
CA ILE A 16 18.44 20.50 8.54
C ILE A 16 17.11 20.52 9.32
N LEU A 17 16.27 21.52 9.07
CA LEU A 17 14.91 21.59 9.60
C LEU A 17 14.05 20.53 8.89
N ALA A 18 13.72 19.44 9.58
CA ALA A 18 12.67 18.53 9.16
C ALA A 18 11.32 19.26 9.28
N ALA A 19 10.70 19.62 8.15
CA ALA A 19 9.41 20.28 8.14
C ALA A 19 8.33 19.37 8.74
N ALA A 20 7.83 19.73 9.93
CA ALA A 20 6.67 19.09 10.53
C ALA A 20 5.39 19.50 9.79
N VAL A 21 4.51 18.55 9.48
CA VAL A 21 3.22 18.84 8.86
C VAL A 21 2.32 19.51 9.93
N PRO A 22 1.67 20.66 9.64
CA PRO A 22 0.79 21.29 10.61
C PRO A 22 -0.38 20.36 10.98
N ALA A 23 -0.71 20.27 12.27
CA ALA A 23 -1.71 19.32 12.80
C ALA A 23 -3.08 19.40 12.11
N GLN A 24 -3.48 20.60 11.66
CA GLN A 24 -4.73 20.82 10.94
C GLN A 24 -4.73 20.30 9.49
N ALA A 25 -3.57 20.33 8.82
CA ALA A 25 -3.45 19.70 7.49
C ALA A 25 -3.47 18.17 7.62
N GLN A 26 -2.87 17.64 8.68
CA GLN A 26 -2.89 16.21 8.98
C GLN A 26 -4.31 15.70 9.25
N SER A 27 -5.12 16.40 10.04
CA SER A 27 -6.52 16.00 10.31
C SER A 27 -7.37 16.02 9.03
N GLY A 28 -7.26 17.07 8.21
CA GLY A 28 -7.99 17.19 6.95
C GLY A 28 -7.62 16.12 5.91
N ASP A 29 -6.34 15.76 5.81
CA ASP A 29 -5.91 14.72 4.90
C ASP A 29 -6.26 13.31 5.37
N ILE A 30 -6.22 13.04 6.68
CA ILE A 30 -6.72 11.78 7.24
C ILE A 30 -8.21 11.61 6.94
N ALA A 31 -9.01 12.67 7.09
CA ALA A 31 -10.44 12.64 6.76
C ALA A 31 -10.69 12.30 5.27
N LYS A 32 -9.86 12.82 4.35
CA LYS A 32 -9.94 12.46 2.91
C LYS A 32 -9.61 10.99 2.68
N VAL A 33 -8.61 10.44 3.38
CA VAL A 33 -8.25 9.02 3.29
C VAL A 33 -9.37 8.14 3.81
N GLU A 34 -9.98 8.50 4.94
CA GLU A 34 -11.13 7.80 5.50
C GLU A 34 -12.33 7.83 4.55
N ALA A 35 -12.63 9.01 3.97
CA ALA A 35 -13.68 9.17 2.98
C ALA A 35 -13.41 8.33 1.72
N HIS A 36 -12.17 8.31 1.22
CA HIS A 36 -11.77 7.48 0.08
C HIS A 36 -11.99 6.00 0.37
N LEU A 37 -11.43 5.49 1.48
CA LEU A 37 -11.57 4.09 1.84
C LEU A 37 -13.05 3.71 1.96
N SER A 38 -13.85 4.53 2.65
CA SER A 38 -15.29 4.30 2.86
C SER A 38 -16.10 4.34 1.56
N ALA A 39 -15.74 5.21 0.62
CA ALA A 39 -16.43 5.34 -0.66
C ALA A 39 -16.07 4.26 -1.69
N VAL A 40 -14.91 3.61 -1.55
CA VAL A 40 -14.45 2.53 -2.44
C VAL A 40 -14.98 1.18 -1.94
N GLN A 41 -16.05 0.68 -2.55
CA GLN A 41 -16.61 -0.64 -2.24
C GLN A 41 -15.98 -1.74 -3.11
N SER A 42 -15.64 -1.42 -4.35
CA SER A 42 -14.96 -2.32 -5.27
C SER A 42 -13.97 -1.55 -6.15
N MET A 43 -12.97 -2.24 -6.67
CA MET A 43 -12.01 -1.65 -7.59
C MET A 43 -11.44 -2.71 -8.52
N THR A 44 -11.23 -2.36 -9.78
CA THR A 44 -10.36 -3.10 -10.70
C THR A 44 -9.19 -2.22 -11.11
N ALA A 45 -8.00 -2.78 -11.28
CA ALA A 45 -6.83 -2.05 -11.76
C ALA A 45 -5.84 -3.01 -12.44
N ASN A 46 -4.91 -2.45 -13.21
CA ASN A 46 -3.67 -3.14 -13.54
C ASN A 46 -2.68 -2.90 -12.41
N PHE A 47 -1.84 -3.89 -12.12
CA PHE A 47 -0.78 -3.73 -11.13
C PHE A 47 0.59 -4.07 -11.69
N THR A 48 1.60 -3.41 -11.14
CA THR A 48 3.01 -3.82 -11.21
C THR A 48 3.51 -4.01 -9.79
N GLN A 49 3.93 -5.22 -9.48
CA GLN A 49 4.52 -5.59 -8.21
C GLN A 49 6.04 -5.62 -8.35
N THR A 50 6.74 -5.02 -7.40
CA THR A 50 8.18 -5.18 -7.19
C THR A 50 8.40 -5.81 -5.82
N ASP A 51 9.04 -6.97 -5.78
CA ASP A 51 9.35 -7.67 -4.52
C ASP A 51 10.67 -7.20 -3.89
N SER A 52 11.05 -7.80 -2.76
CA SER A 52 12.27 -7.46 -2.02
C SER A 52 13.56 -7.83 -2.74
N ARG A 53 13.48 -8.62 -3.82
CA ARG A 53 14.59 -9.00 -4.70
C ARG A 53 14.58 -8.20 -6.00
N ASN A 54 13.81 -7.11 -6.06
CA ASN A 54 13.58 -6.29 -7.26
C ASN A 54 12.97 -7.05 -8.44
N ARG A 55 12.38 -8.22 -8.22
CA ARG A 55 11.66 -8.93 -9.28
C ARG A 55 10.36 -8.21 -9.54
N VAL A 56 10.05 -8.05 -10.82
CA VAL A 56 8.86 -7.34 -11.28
C VAL A 56 7.85 -8.35 -11.80
N ALA A 57 6.64 -8.29 -11.28
CA ALA A 57 5.50 -9.03 -11.79
C ALA A 57 4.37 -8.06 -12.14
N ARG A 58 3.54 -8.42 -13.11
CA ARG A 58 2.42 -7.60 -13.57
C ARG A 58 1.15 -8.41 -13.58
N GLY A 59 0.01 -7.74 -13.63
CA GLY A 59 -1.26 -8.43 -13.76
C GLY A 59 -2.47 -7.53 -13.53
N THR A 60 -3.58 -8.16 -13.20
CA THR A 60 -4.83 -7.47 -12.87
C THR A 60 -5.17 -7.65 -11.40
N LEU A 61 -5.71 -6.59 -10.82
CA LEU A 61 -6.17 -6.49 -9.46
C LEU A 61 -7.70 -6.38 -9.48
N GLN A 62 -8.37 -7.20 -8.70
CA GLN A 62 -9.77 -7.02 -8.32
C GLN A 62 -9.84 -6.88 -6.81
N LEU A 63 -10.65 -5.95 -6.32
CA LEU A 63 -10.83 -5.67 -4.91
C LEU A 63 -12.30 -5.48 -4.64
N LYS A 64 -12.77 -6.03 -3.52
CA LYS A 64 -14.12 -5.79 -3.00
C LYS A 64 -14.07 -5.75 -1.49
N ARG A 65 -14.49 -4.64 -0.89
CA ARG A 65 -14.55 -4.54 0.56
C ARG A 65 -15.77 -5.30 1.10
N PRO A 66 -15.70 -5.80 2.35
CA PRO A 66 -14.50 -5.95 3.15
C PRO A 66 -13.67 -7.18 2.75
N GLY A 67 -12.35 -7.10 2.92
CA GLY A 67 -11.46 -8.26 3.00
C GLY A 67 -11.21 -9.06 1.72
N ARG A 68 -11.85 -8.73 0.60
CA ARG A 68 -11.70 -9.48 -0.66
C ARG A 68 -10.79 -8.77 -1.63
N ILE A 69 -9.82 -9.53 -2.15
CA ILE A 69 -8.85 -9.04 -3.13
C ILE A 69 -8.40 -10.21 -4.01
N ARG A 70 -8.06 -9.95 -5.26
CA ARG A 70 -7.42 -10.91 -6.16
C ARG A 70 -6.33 -10.19 -6.93
N PHE A 71 -5.13 -10.74 -6.90
CA PHE A 71 -4.11 -10.48 -7.89
C PHE A 71 -4.05 -11.66 -8.84
N GLN A 72 -4.34 -11.41 -10.10
CA GLN A 72 -4.11 -12.35 -11.18
C GLN A 72 -2.82 -11.93 -11.87
N TYR A 73 -1.76 -12.71 -11.70
CA TYR A 73 -0.47 -12.42 -12.34
C TYR A 73 -0.55 -12.76 -13.84
N GLN A 74 0.20 -12.00 -14.65
CA GLN A 74 0.32 -12.18 -16.08
C GLN A 74 1.56 -13.03 -16.39
N GLY A 75 1.45 -13.93 -17.38
CA GLY A 75 2.55 -14.76 -17.85
C GLY A 75 2.72 -16.06 -17.05
N ASP A 76 2.45 -16.01 -15.75
CA ASP A 76 2.47 -17.18 -14.87
C ASP A 76 1.07 -17.55 -14.39
N ASP A 77 0.84 -18.83 -14.14
CA ASP A 77 -0.40 -19.32 -13.52
C ASP A 77 -0.29 -19.16 -11.99
N LEU A 78 -0.16 -17.90 -11.57
CA LEU A 78 -0.04 -17.46 -10.18
C LEU A 78 -1.23 -16.60 -9.81
N VAL A 79 -1.80 -16.83 -8.63
CA VAL A 79 -2.87 -15.98 -8.08
C VAL A 79 -2.66 -15.73 -6.60
N LEU A 80 -2.99 -14.52 -6.15
CA LEU A 80 -3.09 -14.17 -4.75
C LEU A 80 -4.52 -13.75 -4.44
N VAL A 81 -5.23 -14.53 -3.63
CA VAL A 81 -6.66 -14.36 -3.37
C VAL A 81 -6.92 -14.13 -1.88
N GLY A 82 -7.54 -13.01 -1.55
CA GLY A 82 -8.11 -12.74 -0.24
C GLY A 82 -9.61 -12.97 -0.25
N ASN A 83 -10.13 -13.76 0.69
CA ASN A 83 -11.54 -14.16 0.75
C ASN A 83 -12.32 -13.55 1.93
N GLY A 84 -11.80 -12.47 2.54
CA GLY A 84 -12.36 -11.88 3.75
C GLY A 84 -11.65 -12.30 5.04
N SER A 85 -11.08 -13.51 5.08
CA SER A 85 -10.46 -14.07 6.30
C SER A 85 -9.00 -14.47 6.07
N LYS A 86 -8.70 -15.09 4.93
CA LYS A 86 -7.38 -15.58 4.56
C LYS A 86 -6.91 -14.90 3.29
N LEU A 87 -5.59 -14.78 3.18
CA LEU A 87 -4.86 -14.42 1.98
C LEU A 87 -4.12 -15.67 1.50
N THR A 88 -4.45 -16.16 0.32
CA THR A 88 -3.93 -17.41 -0.24
C THR A 88 -3.19 -17.13 -1.54
N PHE A 89 -1.91 -17.46 -1.57
CA PHE A 89 -1.09 -17.50 -2.78
C PHE A 89 -1.15 -18.91 -3.37
N VAL A 90 -1.47 -19.02 -4.66
CA VAL A 90 -1.54 -20.29 -5.38
C VAL A 90 -0.62 -20.21 -6.59
N ASP A 91 0.24 -21.22 -6.71
CA ASP A 91 1.09 -21.45 -7.86
C ASP A 91 0.65 -22.75 -8.52
N TYR A 92 -0.04 -22.62 -9.66
CA TYR A 92 -0.57 -23.76 -10.39
C TYR A 92 0.51 -24.47 -11.23
N GLN A 93 1.63 -23.81 -11.55
CA GLN A 93 2.71 -24.42 -12.32
C GLN A 93 3.37 -25.54 -11.53
N VAL A 94 3.61 -25.32 -10.24
CA VAL A 94 4.21 -26.32 -9.33
C VAL A 94 3.22 -26.96 -8.37
N GLY A 95 1.94 -26.60 -8.44
CA GLY A 95 0.89 -27.21 -7.63
C GLY A 95 0.97 -26.82 -6.14
N GLN A 96 1.46 -25.62 -5.83
CA GLN A 96 1.67 -25.14 -4.46
C GLN A 96 0.61 -24.13 -4.03
N LYS A 97 0.29 -24.13 -2.74
CA LYS A 97 -0.51 -23.08 -2.11
C LYS A 97 0.02 -22.71 -0.74
N ASN A 98 0.05 -21.42 -0.46
CA ASN A 98 0.43 -20.85 0.83
C ASN A 98 -0.69 -19.95 1.30
N SER A 99 -1.09 -20.05 2.57
CA SER A 99 -2.19 -19.25 3.13
C SER A 99 -1.80 -18.60 4.44
N TRP A 100 -2.22 -17.35 4.62
CA TRP A 100 -2.01 -16.56 5.83
C TRP A 100 -3.33 -15.94 6.26
N ASP A 101 -3.51 -15.72 7.56
CA ASP A 101 -4.67 -14.95 8.03
C ASP A 101 -4.54 -13.51 7.54
N LEU A 102 -5.55 -12.98 6.87
CA LEU A 102 -5.48 -11.66 6.25
C LEU A 102 -5.20 -10.55 7.27
N ASN A 103 -5.78 -10.67 8.46
CA ASN A 103 -5.58 -9.74 9.58
C ASN A 103 -4.16 -9.78 10.18
N LYS A 104 -3.34 -10.79 9.84
CA LYS A 104 -1.93 -10.92 10.23
C LYS A 104 -0.97 -10.44 9.13
N THR A 105 -1.48 -9.72 8.13
CA THR A 105 -0.67 -9.17 7.03
C THR A 105 -0.78 -7.65 6.98
N PRO A 106 0.22 -6.93 6.43
CA PRO A 106 0.13 -5.48 6.24
C PRO A 106 -1.09 -5.08 5.38
N LEU A 107 -1.48 -5.94 4.44
CA LEU A 107 -2.59 -5.71 3.53
C LEU A 107 -3.97 -5.76 4.23
N GLY A 108 -4.06 -6.47 5.36
CA GLY A 108 -5.27 -6.51 6.18
C GLY A 108 -5.73 -5.12 6.63
N ILE A 109 -4.80 -4.18 6.80
CA ILE A 109 -5.10 -2.79 7.16
C ILE A 109 -5.94 -2.10 6.06
N LEU A 110 -5.58 -2.29 4.80
CA LEU A 110 -6.28 -1.71 3.65
C LEU A 110 -7.65 -2.35 3.43
N LEU A 111 -7.77 -3.65 3.69
CA LEU A 111 -8.94 -4.44 3.39
C LEU A 111 -9.92 -4.59 4.56
N SER A 112 -9.58 -4.11 5.76
CA SER A 112 -10.48 -4.07 6.91
C SER A 112 -11.80 -3.39 6.54
N ALA A 113 -12.92 -3.82 7.12
CA ALA A 113 -14.23 -3.20 6.89
C ALA A 113 -14.23 -1.74 7.36
N ASN A 114 -13.85 -1.53 8.62
CA ASN A 114 -13.81 -0.22 9.27
C ASN A 114 -12.43 -0.03 9.91
N PRO A 115 -11.39 0.33 9.13
CA PRO A 115 -10.10 0.67 9.72
C PRO A 115 -10.24 1.96 10.52
N ASP A 116 -9.82 1.94 11.79
CA ASP A 116 -9.63 3.15 12.58
C ASP A 116 -8.41 3.92 12.04
N VAL A 117 -8.64 4.70 10.98
CA VAL A 117 -7.62 5.45 10.24
C VAL A 117 -6.92 6.45 11.15
N ASN A 118 -7.64 7.09 12.07
CA ASN A 118 -7.08 8.07 13.01
C ASN A 118 -6.01 7.46 13.92
N ARG A 119 -6.22 6.20 14.33
CA ARG A 119 -5.26 5.46 15.16
C ARG A 119 -4.07 4.93 14.36
N ILE A 120 -4.31 4.36 13.19
CA ILE A 120 -3.28 3.60 12.46
C ILE A 120 -2.55 4.42 11.40
N ALA A 121 -3.14 5.51 10.90
CA ALA A 121 -2.61 6.29 9.80
C ALA A 121 -1.88 7.54 10.28
N ARG A 122 -0.77 7.83 9.59
CA ARG A 122 0.02 9.05 9.75
C ARG A 122 0.36 9.59 8.36
N ILE A 123 0.14 10.89 8.16
CA ILE A 123 0.53 11.56 6.92
C ILE A 123 2.03 11.76 6.92
N MET A 124 2.68 11.37 5.83
CA MET A 124 4.10 11.59 5.65
C MET A 124 4.33 12.91 4.90
N PRO A 125 5.33 13.72 5.29
CA PRO A 125 5.69 14.93 4.56
C PRO A 125 6.03 14.60 3.11
N GLN A 126 5.52 15.40 2.17
CA GLN A 126 5.81 15.29 0.74
C GLN A 126 6.07 16.68 0.17
N ALA A 127 7.00 16.76 -0.79
CA ALA A 127 7.33 18.02 -1.46
C ALA A 127 6.24 18.44 -2.46
N ASP A 128 5.63 17.48 -3.16
CA ASP A 128 4.54 17.75 -4.09
C ASP A 128 3.20 17.70 -3.34
N PRO A 129 2.45 18.83 -3.23
CA PRO A 129 1.18 18.88 -2.52
C PRO A 129 0.06 18.06 -3.20
N ARG A 130 0.25 17.64 -4.45
CA ARG A 130 -0.68 16.74 -5.17
C ARG A 130 -0.57 15.30 -4.70
N ILE A 131 0.56 14.94 -4.08
CA ILE A 131 0.82 13.59 -3.58
C ILE A 131 0.47 13.54 -2.09
N LEU A 132 -0.26 12.52 -1.70
CA LEU A 132 -0.55 12.22 -0.30
C LEU A 132 0.01 10.83 0.02
N LEU A 133 1.04 10.79 0.86
CA LEU A 133 1.65 9.55 1.34
C LEU A 133 1.17 9.25 2.76
N VAL A 134 0.60 8.07 2.95
CA VAL A 134 0.01 7.66 4.23
C VAL A 134 0.74 6.43 4.74
N ARG A 135 1.33 6.53 5.93
CA ARG A 135 1.85 5.37 6.65
C ARG A 135 0.74 4.81 7.54
N ALA A 136 0.30 3.60 7.25
CA ALA A 136 -0.64 2.85 8.08
C ALA A 136 0.11 1.73 8.83
N ARG A 137 0.05 1.76 10.17
CA ARG A 137 0.68 0.77 11.05
C ARG A 137 -0.17 0.58 12.30
N ASP A 138 -0.41 -0.66 12.68
CA ASP A 138 -1.04 -0.95 13.98
C ASP A 138 0.02 -0.96 15.10
N ALA A 139 -0.04 0.01 16.00
CA ALA A 139 0.87 0.10 17.14
C ALA A 139 0.68 -1.04 18.16
N ARG A 140 -0.52 -1.64 18.23
CA ARG A 140 -0.80 -2.79 19.11
C ARG A 140 -0.30 -4.09 18.52
N ARG A 141 -0.22 -4.16 17.19
CA ARG A 141 0.19 -5.35 16.43
C ARG A 141 1.32 -5.02 15.45
N PRO A 142 2.47 -4.52 15.94
CA PRO A 142 3.57 -4.10 15.07
C PRO A 142 4.15 -5.25 14.25
N GLU A 143 3.96 -6.51 14.69
CA GLU A 143 4.38 -7.71 13.98
C GLU A 143 3.63 -7.95 12.68
N PHE A 144 2.50 -7.26 12.43
CA PHE A 144 1.80 -7.36 11.15
C PHE A 144 2.37 -6.42 10.08
N GLY A 145 3.39 -5.64 10.44
CA GLY A 145 4.12 -4.81 9.50
C GLY A 145 3.51 -3.42 9.28
N THR A 146 3.86 -2.80 8.16
CA THR A 146 3.49 -1.42 7.81
C THR A 146 3.08 -1.34 6.36
N LEU A 147 2.07 -0.50 6.08
CA LEU A 147 1.61 -0.19 4.74
C LEU A 147 1.88 1.28 4.44
N LEU A 148 2.58 1.57 3.35
CA LEU A 148 2.75 2.93 2.84
C LEU A 148 1.82 3.09 1.64
N LEU A 149 0.73 3.83 1.78
CA LEU A 149 -0.24 4.08 0.71
C LEU A 149 0.09 5.39 0.00
N ALA A 150 0.19 5.34 -1.32
CA ALA A 150 0.43 6.52 -2.14
C ALA A 150 -0.85 6.92 -2.88
N PHE A 151 -1.31 8.13 -2.61
CA PHE A 151 -2.47 8.74 -3.28
C PHE A 151 -2.05 9.96 -4.09
N VAL A 152 -2.81 10.24 -5.14
CA VAL A 152 -2.80 11.52 -5.85
C VAL A 152 -4.15 12.20 -5.63
N ARG A 153 -4.14 13.49 -5.30
CA ARG A 153 -5.37 14.28 -5.17
C ARG A 153 -6.06 14.36 -6.53
N ASN A 154 -7.30 13.86 -6.61
CA ASN A 154 -8.09 13.82 -7.82
C ASN A 154 -9.57 14.01 -7.47
N PRO A 155 -10.19 15.16 -7.80
CA PRO A 155 -11.59 15.44 -7.48
C PRO A 155 -12.59 14.43 -8.04
N SER A 156 -12.27 13.77 -9.17
CA SER A 156 -13.14 12.78 -9.80
C SER A 156 -13.02 11.39 -9.18
N ALA A 157 -12.05 11.17 -8.30
CA ALA A 157 -11.89 9.90 -7.61
C ALA A 157 -12.67 9.89 -6.27
N PRO A 158 -13.12 8.72 -5.78
CA PRO A 158 -13.82 8.63 -4.51
C PRO A 158 -13.04 9.29 -3.37
N GLY A 159 -13.70 10.13 -2.55
CA GLY A 159 -13.05 10.87 -1.48
C GLY A 159 -11.99 11.90 -1.94
N GLY A 160 -11.94 12.24 -3.22
CA GLY A 160 -10.98 13.20 -3.79
C GLY A 160 -9.55 12.64 -3.92
N LEU A 161 -9.37 11.32 -3.82
CA LEU A 161 -8.07 10.66 -3.85
C LEU A 161 -8.05 9.50 -4.84
N LEU A 162 -7.01 9.43 -5.66
CA LEU A 162 -6.70 8.30 -6.53
C LEU A 162 -5.59 7.47 -5.90
N LEU A 163 -5.86 6.21 -5.56
CA LEU A 163 -4.86 5.29 -5.02
C LEU A 163 -3.90 4.86 -6.14
N LYS A 164 -2.65 5.34 -6.09
CA LYS A 164 -1.59 4.98 -7.04
C LYS A 164 -0.86 3.70 -6.70
N GLY A 165 -0.98 3.22 -5.46
CA GLY A 165 -0.33 1.99 -5.03
C GLY A 165 0.01 1.99 -3.57
N TRP A 166 0.75 0.95 -3.16
CA TRP A 166 1.24 0.83 -1.80
C TRP A 166 2.54 0.05 -1.72
N THR A 167 3.28 0.26 -0.64
CA THR A 167 4.38 -0.60 -0.24
C THR A 167 4.03 -1.30 1.05
N ALA A 168 3.96 -2.62 1.03
CA ALA A 168 3.85 -3.47 2.20
C ALA A 168 5.25 -3.81 2.72
N ILE A 169 5.44 -3.65 4.02
CA ILE A 169 6.66 -4.03 4.74
C ILE A 169 6.23 -5.01 5.82
N ASP A 170 6.61 -6.28 5.71
CA ASP A 170 6.23 -7.31 6.68
C ASP A 170 7.11 -7.31 7.94
N ALA A 171 6.82 -8.21 8.89
CA ALA A 171 7.58 -8.39 10.14
C ALA A 171 9.06 -8.71 9.92
N GLN A 172 9.39 -9.29 8.76
CA GLN A 172 10.75 -9.69 8.36
C GLN A 172 11.44 -8.56 7.57
N ASN A 173 10.85 -7.36 7.55
CA ASN A 173 11.30 -6.19 6.80
C ASN A 173 11.38 -6.44 5.27
N LYS A 174 10.68 -7.44 4.76
CA LYS A 174 10.56 -7.67 3.31
C LYS A 174 9.60 -6.65 2.75
N ARG A 175 10.05 -5.96 1.71
CA ARG A 175 9.30 -4.90 1.04
C ARG A 175 8.67 -5.44 -0.23
N THR A 176 7.39 -5.19 -0.41
CA THR A 176 6.66 -5.44 -1.66
C THR A 176 5.93 -4.17 -2.05
N THR A 177 6.27 -3.61 -3.21
CA THR A 177 5.65 -2.41 -3.76
C THR A 177 4.68 -2.79 -4.86
N ILE A 178 3.44 -2.32 -4.75
CA ILE A 178 2.40 -2.43 -5.76
C ILE A 178 2.16 -1.04 -6.33
N LYS A 179 2.34 -0.88 -7.65
CA LYS A 179 1.89 0.29 -8.40
C LYS A 179 0.60 -0.07 -9.14
N LEU A 180 -0.37 0.84 -9.12
CA LEU A 180 -1.65 0.70 -9.78
C LEU A 180 -1.82 1.69 -10.93
N ASP A 181 -2.40 1.18 -12.01
CA ASP A 181 -2.80 1.94 -13.19
C ASP A 181 -4.17 1.47 -13.68
N ASN A 182 -4.88 2.30 -14.44
CA ASN A 182 -6.22 2.02 -14.97
C ASN A 182 -7.26 1.62 -13.90
N GLN A 183 -7.22 2.31 -12.75
CA GLN A 183 -8.16 2.12 -11.65
C GLN A 183 -9.58 2.44 -12.11
N ARG A 184 -10.50 1.51 -11.85
CA ARG A 184 -11.95 1.74 -11.97
C ARG A 184 -12.58 1.41 -10.64
N TYR A 185 -13.22 2.40 -10.03
CA TYR A 185 -13.83 2.28 -8.71
C TYR A 185 -15.32 1.96 -8.83
N ASN A 186 -15.85 1.25 -7.84
CA ASN A 186 -17.27 0.95 -7.68
C ASN A 186 -17.89 0.26 -8.90
N VAL A 187 -17.09 -0.52 -9.62
CA VAL A 187 -17.53 -1.39 -10.73
C VAL A 187 -17.99 -2.74 -10.19
N ALA A 188 -18.88 -3.41 -10.91
CA ALA A 188 -19.31 -4.76 -10.55
C ALA A 188 -18.13 -5.74 -10.58
N VAL A 189 -17.87 -6.39 -9.44
CA VAL A 189 -16.90 -7.49 -9.33
C VAL A 189 -17.63 -8.71 -8.77
N PRO A 190 -17.67 -9.84 -9.51
CA PRO A 190 -18.39 -11.03 -9.07
C PRO A 190 -17.69 -11.67 -7.87
N GLU A 191 -18.47 -12.28 -6.96
CA GLU A 191 -17.91 -12.99 -5.79
C GLU A 191 -16.98 -14.14 -6.19
N SER A 192 -17.23 -14.76 -7.35
CA SER A 192 -16.38 -15.82 -7.91
C SER A 192 -14.95 -15.35 -8.23
N ALA A 193 -14.69 -14.04 -8.32
CA ALA A 193 -13.33 -13.52 -8.47
C ALA A 193 -12.47 -13.85 -7.23
N PHE A 194 -13.08 -13.98 -6.06
CA PHE A 194 -12.38 -14.15 -4.79
C PHE A 194 -12.27 -15.61 -4.35
N THR A 195 -12.38 -16.52 -5.30
CA THR A 195 -12.12 -17.96 -5.13
C THR A 195 -10.95 -18.40 -6.01
N TYR A 196 -10.42 -19.59 -5.74
CA TYR A 196 -9.38 -20.21 -6.54
C TYR A 196 -9.68 -21.70 -6.72
N ALA A 197 -9.19 -22.28 -7.81
CA ALA A 197 -9.26 -23.72 -8.01
C ALA A 197 -8.15 -24.40 -7.19
N GLU A 198 -8.42 -25.58 -6.65
CA GLU A 198 -7.39 -26.32 -5.92
C GLU A 198 -6.25 -26.74 -6.87
N PRO A 199 -4.98 -26.38 -6.57
CA PRO A 199 -3.86 -26.70 -7.44
C PRO A 199 -3.65 -28.21 -7.47
N LYS A 200 -3.47 -28.77 -8.67
CA LYS A 200 -3.19 -30.19 -8.85
C LYS A 200 -1.69 -30.42 -8.66
N LYS A 201 -1.32 -31.36 -7.78
CA LYS A 201 0.07 -31.85 -7.72
C LYS A 201 0.39 -32.54 -9.05
N ARG A 202 1.43 -32.08 -9.75
CA ARG A 202 2.01 -32.85 -10.85
C ARG A 202 2.61 -34.13 -10.26
N LYS A 203 2.15 -35.30 -10.75
CA LYS A 203 2.73 -36.60 -10.41
C LYS A 203 4.06 -36.77 -11.12
#